data_AF-A0A2E4PGD0-F1
#
_entry.id   AF-A0A2E4PGD0-F1
#
_cell.length_a   1.000
_cell.length_b   1.000
_cell.length_c   1.000
_cell.angle_alpha   90.00
_cell.angle_beta   90.00
_cell.angle_gamma   90.00
#
_symmetry.space_group_name_H-M   'P 1'
#
loop_
_entity.id
_entity.type
_entity.pdbx_description
1 polymer ?
#
loop_
_entity_poly.entity_id
_entity_poly.type
_entity_poly.pdbx_seq_one_letter_code
_entity_poly.pdbx_strand_id
1 'polypeptide(L)'
;MKEILAAVAEQEKGEFDFTEAMFNGFRGAKVFVTYYRLKLDYKGNTITINYELGNHNMAKIEMEIKNTEATPQFLVTNRSQYYRLLYRKANILRVECDDVVFKKFIEELFYSTNLELIARDNLFEPKISCSLTDNGIKTLITDFNVAFSEKKGALLALIDFYKSIVDYSENRV
;
A
#
# COMPACT_ATOMS: atom_id res chain seq x y z
N MET A 1 -9.91 -4.35 -13.27
CA MET A 1 -9.68 -4.41 -11.81
C MET A 1 -10.18 -5.69 -11.18
N LYS A 2 -11.46 -6.05 -11.38
CA LYS A 2 -12.01 -7.33 -10.94
C LYS A 2 -11.11 -8.54 -11.26
N GLU A 3 -10.70 -8.71 -12.51
CA GLU A 3 -9.83 -9.80 -12.95
C GLU A 3 -8.45 -9.79 -12.27
N ILE A 4 -7.86 -8.60 -12.10
CA ILE A 4 -6.57 -8.43 -11.44
C ILE A 4 -6.66 -8.89 -9.98
N LEU A 5 -7.67 -8.42 -9.25
CA LEU A 5 -7.84 -8.75 -7.83
C LEU A 5 -8.22 -10.22 -7.63
N ALA A 6 -9.07 -10.78 -8.49
CA ALA A 6 -9.39 -12.20 -8.46
C ALA A 6 -8.16 -13.08 -8.71
N ALA A 7 -7.31 -12.72 -9.69
CA ALA A 7 -6.08 -13.46 -9.96
C ALA A 7 -5.07 -13.37 -8.79
N VAL A 8 -4.94 -12.20 -8.16
CA VAL A 8 -4.10 -12.04 -6.97
C VAL A 8 -4.66 -12.81 -5.78
N ALA A 9 -5.99 -12.83 -5.60
CA ALA A 9 -6.63 -13.64 -4.56
C ALA A 9 -6.33 -15.13 -4.74
N GLU A 10 -6.39 -15.65 -5.97
CA GLU A 10 -6.06 -17.04 -6.26
C GLU A 10 -4.57 -17.34 -5.98
N GLN A 11 -3.68 -16.46 -6.44
CA GLN A 11 -2.23 -16.59 -6.24
C GLN A 11 -1.87 -16.59 -4.74
N GLU A 12 -2.47 -15.70 -3.97
CA GLU A 12 -2.15 -15.46 -2.56
C GLU A 12 -3.07 -16.22 -1.59
N LYS A 13 -3.96 -17.08 -2.11
CA LYS A 13 -4.99 -17.81 -1.35
C LYS A 13 -5.85 -16.89 -0.47
N GLY A 14 -6.21 -15.74 -1.02
CA GLY A 14 -7.03 -14.72 -0.39
C GLY A 14 -8.52 -14.82 -0.67
N GLU A 15 -9.29 -14.00 0.03
CA GLU A 15 -10.72 -13.80 -0.19
C GLU A 15 -10.96 -12.52 -0.98
N PHE A 16 -11.73 -12.60 -2.07
CA PHE A 16 -12.07 -11.46 -2.91
C PHE A 16 -13.58 -11.26 -3.00
N ASP A 17 -14.01 -10.02 -2.77
CA ASP A 17 -15.40 -9.59 -2.93
C ASP A 17 -15.49 -8.20 -3.58
N PHE A 18 -16.66 -7.88 -4.12
CA PHE A 18 -16.93 -6.54 -4.66
C PHE A 18 -18.41 -6.19 -4.48
N THR A 19 -18.67 -4.89 -4.35
CA THR A 19 -20.02 -4.32 -4.23
C THR A 19 -20.15 -3.11 -5.14
N GLU A 20 -21.32 -2.95 -5.75
CA GLU A 20 -21.64 -1.79 -6.58
C GLU A 20 -22.67 -0.92 -5.85
N ALA A 21 -22.44 0.38 -5.86
CA ALA A 21 -23.31 1.38 -5.26
C ALA A 21 -23.62 2.49 -6.26
N MET A 22 -24.81 3.05 -6.16
CA MET A 22 -25.25 4.19 -6.96
C MET A 22 -25.61 5.33 -6.02
N PHE A 23 -24.98 6.49 -6.23
CA PHE A 23 -25.23 7.69 -5.44
C PHE A 23 -25.88 8.76 -6.31
N ASN A 24 -26.83 9.49 -5.73
CA ASN A 24 -27.42 10.66 -6.37
C ASN A 24 -26.50 11.86 -6.18
N GLY A 25 -26.02 12.42 -7.29
CA GLY A 25 -25.20 13.62 -7.34
C GLY A 25 -26.04 14.90 -7.50
N PHE A 26 -25.34 16.03 -7.65
CA PHE A 26 -25.97 17.34 -7.82
C PHE A 26 -26.67 17.45 -9.20
N ARG A 27 -27.85 18.08 -9.25
CA ARG A 27 -28.68 18.25 -10.47
C ARG A 27 -29.08 16.95 -11.20
N GLY A 28 -29.35 15.88 -10.45
CA GLY A 28 -29.85 14.62 -11.04
C GLY A 28 -28.79 13.76 -11.72
N ALA A 29 -27.51 14.12 -11.58
CA ALA A 29 -26.41 13.24 -11.95
C ALA A 29 -26.42 11.96 -11.08
N LYS A 30 -26.06 10.82 -11.65
CA LYS A 30 -25.87 9.56 -10.92
C LYS A 30 -24.40 9.20 -10.95
N VAL A 31 -23.83 8.89 -9.78
CA VAL A 31 -22.45 8.43 -9.63
C VAL A 31 -22.49 6.95 -9.33
N PHE A 32 -21.84 6.17 -10.18
CA PHE A 32 -21.68 4.73 -9.99
C PHE A 32 -20.33 4.49 -9.33
N VAL A 33 -20.33 3.80 -8.20
CA VAL A 33 -19.11 3.49 -7.45
C VAL A 33 -19.02 1.99 -7.27
N THR A 34 -17.86 1.43 -7.58
CA THR A 34 -17.57 0.02 -7.31
C THR A 34 -16.51 -0.07 -6.25
N TYR A 35 -16.83 -0.78 -5.17
CA TYR A 35 -15.90 -1.13 -4.11
C TYR A 35 -15.41 -2.55 -4.32
N TYR A 36 -14.09 -2.73 -4.33
CA TYR A 36 -13.48 -4.05 -4.36
C TYR A 36 -12.72 -4.28 -3.06
N ARG A 37 -12.78 -5.48 -2.53
CA ARG A 37 -12.08 -5.88 -1.33
C ARG A 37 -11.34 -7.19 -1.57
N LEU A 38 -10.08 -7.20 -1.15
CA LEU A 38 -9.23 -8.39 -1.11
C LEU A 38 -8.67 -8.52 0.31
N LYS A 39 -8.81 -9.69 0.90
CA LYS A 39 -8.21 -10.03 2.19
C LYS A 39 -7.20 -11.15 2.01
N LEU A 40 -6.02 -10.96 2.59
CA LEU A 40 -4.95 -11.94 2.59
C LEU A 40 -4.53 -12.19 4.04
N ASP A 41 -4.38 -13.45 4.42
CA ASP A 41 -3.80 -13.81 5.71
C ASP A 41 -2.35 -14.26 5.53
N TYR A 42 -1.45 -13.65 6.29
CA TYR A 42 -0.03 -13.98 6.27
C TYR A 42 0.53 -14.02 7.70
N LYS A 43 0.96 -15.22 8.11
CA LYS A 43 1.51 -15.49 9.46
C LYS A 43 0.62 -14.95 10.59
N GLY A 44 -0.69 -15.11 10.41
CA GLY A 44 -1.71 -14.65 11.34
C GLY A 44 -2.03 -13.15 11.26
N ASN A 45 -1.35 -12.36 10.44
CA ASN A 45 -1.72 -10.96 10.17
C ASN A 45 -2.67 -10.91 8.96
N THR A 46 -3.73 -10.12 9.06
CA THR A 46 -4.68 -9.94 7.96
C THR A 46 -4.39 -8.62 7.24
N ILE A 47 -4.03 -8.72 5.97
CA ILE A 47 -3.84 -7.59 5.06
C ILE A 47 -5.16 -7.37 4.33
N THR A 48 -5.77 -6.20 4.52
CA THR A 48 -6.99 -5.82 3.81
C THR A 48 -6.67 -4.79 2.74
N ILE A 49 -7.09 -5.06 1.52
CA ILE A 49 -6.89 -4.22 0.34
C ILE A 49 -8.26 -3.79 -0.17
N ASN A 50 -8.52 -2.49 -0.17
CA ASN A 50 -9.77 -1.89 -0.62
C ASN A 50 -9.51 -0.99 -1.82
N TYR A 51 -10.29 -1.12 -2.89
CA TYR A 51 -10.31 -0.19 -4.02
C TYR A 51 -11.69 0.44 -4.14
N GLU A 52 -11.72 1.75 -4.33
CA GLU A 52 -12.91 2.51 -4.72
C GLU A 52 -12.71 3.02 -6.14
N LEU A 53 -13.57 2.61 -7.08
CA LEU A 53 -13.59 3.14 -8.45
C LEU A 53 -14.89 3.91 -8.72
N GLY A 54 -14.80 4.99 -9.48
CA GLY A 54 -15.95 5.76 -9.98
C GLY A 54 -16.13 7.13 -9.34
N ASN A 55 -15.79 7.28 -8.04
CA ASN A 55 -15.79 8.57 -7.35
C ASN A 55 -14.35 9.09 -7.15
N HIS A 56 -13.64 8.68 -6.11
CA HIS A 56 -12.29 9.18 -5.84
C HIS A 56 -11.19 8.44 -6.60
N ASN A 57 -11.45 7.21 -7.07
CA ASN A 57 -10.45 6.34 -7.71
C ASN A 57 -9.23 6.11 -6.80
N MET A 58 -9.48 5.71 -5.56
CA MET A 58 -8.47 5.52 -4.52
C MET A 58 -8.40 4.07 -4.10
N ALA A 59 -7.23 3.66 -3.63
CA ALA A 59 -7.01 2.37 -3.00
C ALA A 59 -6.34 2.55 -1.65
N LYS A 60 -6.70 1.66 -0.72
CA LYS A 60 -6.17 1.60 0.62
C LYS A 60 -5.78 0.16 0.95
N ILE A 61 -4.56 -0.02 1.41
CA ILE A 61 -4.09 -1.28 2.00
C ILE A 61 -3.87 -1.04 3.48
N GLU A 62 -4.36 -1.92 4.34
CA GLU A 62 -4.24 -1.79 5.78
C GLU A 62 -3.98 -3.13 6.45
N MET A 63 -3.20 -3.09 7.53
CA MET A 63 -2.89 -4.24 8.37
C MET A 63 -2.64 -3.75 9.80
N GLU A 64 -3.14 -4.49 10.78
CA GLU A 64 -2.74 -4.33 12.18
C GLU A 64 -1.50 -5.16 12.45
N ILE A 65 -0.46 -4.53 12.99
CA ILE A 65 0.80 -5.20 13.34
C ILE A 65 0.65 -5.79 14.73
N LYS A 66 0.68 -7.13 14.82
CA LYS A 66 0.58 -7.84 16.11
C LYS A 66 1.76 -7.59 17.03
N ASN A 67 2.99 -7.62 16.51
CA ASN A 67 4.19 -7.31 17.28
C ASN A 67 4.52 -5.81 17.20
N THR A 68 3.97 -5.04 18.13
CA THR A 68 4.09 -3.59 18.11
C THR A 68 5.50 -3.10 18.49
N GLU A 69 6.27 -3.82 19.31
CA GLU A 69 7.58 -3.34 19.78
C GLU A 69 8.67 -3.46 18.71
N ALA A 70 8.62 -4.52 17.89
CA ALA A 70 9.66 -4.80 16.90
C ALA A 70 9.65 -3.86 15.69
N THR A 71 8.52 -3.23 15.37
CA THR A 71 8.35 -2.41 14.16
C THR A 71 8.26 -0.92 14.52
N PRO A 72 9.28 -0.09 14.23
CA PRO A 72 9.23 1.36 14.46
C PRO A 72 8.11 2.05 13.69
N GLN A 73 7.74 3.26 14.14
CA GLN A 73 6.88 4.14 13.35
C GLN A 73 7.68 4.66 12.14
N PHE A 74 7.02 4.80 11.00
CA PHE A 74 7.63 5.33 9.80
C PHE A 74 6.61 5.92 8.83
N LEU A 75 7.10 6.77 7.93
CA LEU A 75 6.35 7.34 6.83
C LEU A 75 7.15 7.24 5.54
N VAL A 76 6.52 6.70 4.50
CA VAL A 76 7.01 6.68 3.13
C VAL A 76 6.17 7.63 2.29
N THR A 77 6.84 8.55 1.61
CA THR A 77 6.22 9.50 0.69
C THR A 77 7.04 9.66 -0.58
N ASN A 78 6.41 10.16 -1.63
CA ASN A 78 7.14 10.55 -2.83
C ASN A 78 7.96 11.82 -2.59
N ARG A 79 9.20 11.81 -3.08
CA ARG A 79 10.00 13.02 -3.22
C ARG A 79 9.39 13.93 -4.28
N SER A 80 9.46 15.23 -4.01
CA SER A 80 8.96 16.26 -4.91
C SER A 80 9.61 16.19 -6.29
N GLN A 81 8.85 16.52 -7.32
CA GLN A 81 9.32 16.54 -8.71
C GLN A 81 10.55 17.46 -8.88
N TYR A 82 10.59 18.58 -8.17
CA TYR A 82 11.74 19.49 -8.16
C TYR A 82 13.02 18.84 -7.62
N TYR A 83 12.90 18.03 -6.57
CA TYR A 83 14.03 17.29 -6.03
C TYR A 83 14.58 16.28 -7.06
N ARG A 84 13.69 15.64 -7.84
CA ARG A 84 14.07 14.70 -8.90
C ARG A 84 14.86 15.35 -10.04
N LEU A 85 14.54 16.61 -10.37
CA LEU A 85 15.28 17.36 -11.40
C LEU A 85 16.75 17.58 -11.00
N LEU A 86 16.99 17.85 -9.71
CA LEU A 86 18.34 18.08 -9.17
C LEU A 86 19.09 16.78 -8.87
N TYR A 87 18.39 15.72 -8.47
CA TYR A 87 18.97 14.45 -8.03
C TYR A 87 18.38 13.25 -8.77
N ARG A 88 18.67 13.13 -10.07
CA ARG A 88 18.10 12.08 -10.95
C ARG A 88 18.34 10.63 -10.50
N LYS A 89 19.43 10.38 -9.75
CA LYS A 89 19.80 9.05 -9.23
C LYS A 89 19.21 8.73 -7.85
N ALA A 90 18.58 9.70 -7.19
CA ALA A 90 17.97 9.44 -5.89
C ALA A 90 16.72 8.57 -6.02
N ASN A 91 16.44 7.78 -4.99
CA ASN A 91 15.20 7.03 -4.87
C ASN A 91 14.02 8.01 -4.84
N ILE A 92 12.98 7.70 -5.62
CA ILE A 92 11.76 8.51 -5.69
C ILE A 92 10.95 8.46 -4.39
N LEU A 93 11.05 7.37 -3.66
CA LEU A 93 10.45 7.19 -2.35
C LEU A 93 11.41 7.73 -1.27
N ARG A 94 10.83 8.40 -0.28
CA ARG A 94 11.52 8.93 0.90
C ARG A 94 10.97 8.23 2.12
N VAL A 95 11.85 7.72 2.97
CA VAL A 95 11.52 7.15 4.28
C VAL A 95 11.85 8.15 5.38
N GLU A 96 10.88 8.40 6.24
CA GLU A 96 11.03 9.08 7.52
C GLU A 96 10.82 8.03 8.62
N CYS A 97 11.87 7.77 9.39
CA CYS A 97 11.87 6.81 10.48
C CYS A 97 13.04 7.15 11.42
N ASP A 98 12.80 7.07 12.73
CA ASP A 98 13.81 7.37 13.75
C ASP A 98 14.83 6.24 13.92
N ASP A 99 14.42 4.99 13.67
CA ASP A 99 15.31 3.83 13.68
C ASP A 99 16.09 3.75 12.36
N VAL A 100 17.39 4.02 12.43
CA VAL A 100 18.30 4.02 11.27
C VAL A 100 18.44 2.63 10.64
N VAL A 101 18.41 1.56 11.43
CA VAL A 101 18.54 0.18 10.93
C VAL A 101 17.26 -0.18 10.17
N PHE A 102 16.11 0.10 10.77
CA PHE A 102 14.82 -0.14 10.13
C PHE A 102 14.64 0.72 8.88
N LYS A 103 15.05 1.99 8.92
CA LYS A 103 15.02 2.86 7.74
C LYS A 103 15.78 2.26 6.56
N LYS A 104 17.00 1.76 6.78
CA LYS A 104 17.80 1.12 5.72
C LYS A 104 17.10 -0.13 5.18
N PHE A 105 16.52 -0.93 6.07
CA PHE A 105 15.72 -2.09 5.67
C PHE A 105 14.55 -1.68 4.76
N ILE A 106 13.78 -0.64 5.09
CA ILE A 106 12.71 -0.13 4.22
C ILE A 106 13.24 0.37 2.88
N GLU A 107 14.36 1.10 2.88
CA GLU A 107 14.97 1.59 1.64
C GLU A 107 15.43 0.43 0.72
N GLU A 108 15.95 -0.66 1.30
CA GLU A 108 16.30 -1.90 0.58
C GLU A 108 15.05 -2.64 0.07
N LEU A 109 13.94 -2.62 0.83
CA LEU A 109 12.67 -3.21 0.40
C LEU A 109 12.12 -2.56 -0.87
N PHE A 110 12.32 -1.27 -1.08
CA PHE A 110 11.85 -0.60 -2.29
C PHE A 110 12.51 -1.14 -3.57
N TYR A 111 13.76 -1.59 -3.47
CA TYR A 111 14.46 -2.19 -4.60
C TYR A 111 14.10 -3.65 -4.77
N SER A 112 14.07 -4.43 -3.68
CA SER A 112 13.76 -5.86 -3.76
C SER A 112 12.33 -6.17 -4.17
N THR A 113 11.36 -5.31 -3.84
CA THR A 113 9.95 -5.44 -4.28
C THR A 113 9.65 -4.73 -5.61
N ASN A 114 10.64 -4.10 -6.24
CA ASN A 114 10.48 -3.24 -7.43
C ASN A 114 9.54 -2.03 -7.25
N LEU A 115 9.17 -1.68 -6.01
CA LEU A 115 8.27 -0.57 -5.73
C LEU A 115 8.82 0.78 -6.22
N GLU A 116 10.15 0.96 -6.14
CA GLU A 116 10.82 2.17 -6.65
C GLU A 116 10.65 2.32 -8.16
N LEU A 117 10.88 1.24 -8.91
CA LEU A 117 10.78 1.23 -10.36
C LEU A 117 9.33 1.49 -10.80
N ILE A 118 8.36 0.84 -10.14
CA ILE A 118 6.94 1.04 -10.42
C ILE A 118 6.53 2.51 -10.14
N ALA A 119 6.97 3.08 -9.01
CA ALA A 119 6.75 4.49 -8.68
C ALA A 119 7.36 5.44 -9.71
N ARG A 120 8.55 5.10 -10.22
CA ARG A 120 9.27 5.87 -11.24
C ARG A 120 8.55 5.87 -12.59
N ASP A 121 8.20 4.70 -13.09
CA ASP A 121 7.75 4.52 -14.47
C ASP A 121 6.27 4.84 -14.65
N ASN A 122 5.47 4.69 -13.58
CA ASN A 122 4.01 4.80 -13.66
C ASN A 122 3.43 6.02 -12.94
N LEU A 123 4.29 6.95 -12.46
CA LEU A 123 3.88 8.06 -11.59
C LEU A 123 3.06 7.58 -10.39
N PHE A 124 3.38 6.39 -9.90
CA PHE A 124 2.70 5.79 -8.77
C PHE A 124 3.18 6.46 -7.48
N GLU A 125 2.24 7.01 -6.71
CA GLU A 125 2.53 7.86 -5.53
C GLU A 125 1.94 7.27 -4.25
N PRO A 126 2.51 6.16 -3.73
CA PRO A 126 2.03 5.57 -2.49
C PRO A 126 2.40 6.44 -1.31
N LYS A 127 1.45 6.64 -0.40
CA LYS A 127 1.71 7.11 0.95
C LYS A 127 1.60 5.93 1.90
N ILE A 128 2.72 5.46 2.42
CA ILE A 128 2.78 4.33 3.37
C ILE A 128 3.08 4.88 4.74
N SER A 129 2.30 4.55 5.76
CA SER A 129 2.54 4.97 7.14
C SER A 129 2.33 3.83 8.12
N CYS A 130 3.26 3.71 9.05
CA CYS A 130 3.13 2.88 10.24
C CYS A 130 3.03 3.79 11.46
N SER A 131 1.88 3.77 12.13
CA SER A 131 1.59 4.63 13.28
C SER A 131 0.97 3.83 14.42
N LEU A 132 1.19 4.28 15.65
CA LEU A 132 0.47 3.78 16.82
C LEU A 132 -0.83 4.58 16.96
N THR A 133 -1.96 3.89 16.97
CA THR A 133 -3.27 4.51 17.22
C THR A 133 -3.46 4.81 18.71
N ASP A 134 -4.42 5.67 19.03
CA ASP A 134 -4.76 6.03 20.42
C ASP A 134 -5.15 4.81 21.28
N ASN A 135 -5.63 3.74 20.64
CA ASN A 135 -5.98 2.48 21.30
C ASN A 135 -4.78 1.55 21.53
N GLY A 136 -3.55 2.01 21.25
CA GLY A 136 -2.32 1.20 21.38
C GLY A 136 -2.12 0.17 20.28
N ILE A 137 -2.94 0.18 19.22
CA ILE A 137 -2.81 -0.72 18.07
C ILE A 137 -1.90 -0.07 17.04
N LYS A 138 -0.86 -0.78 16.60
CA LYS A 138 0.02 -0.31 15.53
C LYS A 138 -0.54 -0.71 14.17
N THR A 139 -0.73 0.25 13.29
CA THR A 139 -1.35 0.02 11.97
C THR A 139 -0.40 0.43 10.86
N LEU A 140 -0.29 -0.44 9.85
CA LEU A 140 0.40 -0.17 8.60
C LEU A 140 -0.64 0.13 7.52
N ILE A 141 -0.61 1.33 6.97
CA ILE A 141 -1.59 1.82 6.00
C ILE A 141 -0.86 2.33 4.76
N THR A 142 -1.38 1.99 3.59
CA THR A 142 -0.93 2.53 2.30
C THR A 142 -2.11 3.09 1.55
N ASP A 143 -2.06 4.38 1.22
CA ASP A 143 -3.05 5.05 0.39
C ASP A 143 -2.44 5.46 -0.95
N PHE A 144 -3.18 5.25 -2.05
CA PHE A 144 -2.73 5.66 -3.38
C PHE A 144 -3.88 5.87 -4.36
N ASN A 145 -3.62 6.67 -5.40
CA ASN A 145 -4.54 6.86 -6.52
C ASN A 145 -4.44 5.70 -7.52
N VAL A 146 -5.57 5.23 -8.05
CA VAL A 146 -5.65 4.09 -8.98
C VAL A 146 -5.36 4.49 -10.45
N ALA A 147 -5.16 5.78 -10.73
CA ALA A 147 -4.91 6.34 -12.06
C ALA A 147 -3.48 6.09 -12.59
N PHE A 148 -3.06 4.82 -12.67
CA PHE A 148 -1.78 4.41 -13.28
C PHE A 148 -1.93 3.08 -14.05
N SER A 149 -0.99 2.78 -14.95
CA SER A 149 -1.05 1.63 -15.86
C SER A 149 -0.80 0.29 -15.16
N GLU A 150 0.30 0.18 -14.42
CA GLU A 150 0.81 -1.10 -13.88
C GLU A 150 0.16 -1.53 -12.56
N LYS A 151 -1.17 -1.73 -12.57
CA LYS A 151 -1.95 -1.99 -11.34
C LYS A 151 -1.62 -3.33 -10.67
N LYS A 152 -1.36 -4.37 -11.46
CA LYS A 152 -1.06 -5.71 -10.94
C LYS A 152 0.32 -5.73 -10.30
N GLY A 153 1.34 -5.24 -11.00
CA GLY A 153 2.70 -5.15 -10.47
C GLY A 153 2.78 -4.31 -9.19
N ALA A 154 2.13 -3.15 -9.15
CA ALA A 154 2.09 -2.32 -7.94
C ALA A 154 1.45 -3.04 -6.76
N LEU A 155 0.32 -3.73 -6.98
CA LEU A 155 -0.36 -4.45 -5.93
C LEU A 155 0.49 -5.60 -5.37
N LEU A 156 1.13 -6.39 -6.23
CA LEU A 156 2.02 -7.47 -5.80
C LEU A 156 3.24 -6.92 -5.02
N ALA A 157 3.86 -5.86 -5.52
CA ALA A 157 4.98 -5.19 -4.83
C ALA A 157 4.58 -4.70 -3.43
N LEU A 158 3.36 -4.15 -3.29
CA LEU A 158 2.85 -3.74 -1.98
C LEU A 158 2.53 -4.92 -1.07
N ILE A 159 1.98 -6.02 -1.59
CA ILE A 159 1.75 -7.23 -0.79
C ILE A 159 3.09 -7.78 -0.27
N ASP A 160 4.09 -7.88 -1.14
CA ASP A 160 5.43 -8.35 -0.76
C ASP A 160 6.10 -7.40 0.24
N PHE A 161 5.88 -6.09 0.09
CA PHE A 161 6.30 -5.10 1.08
C PHE A 161 5.67 -5.39 2.45
N TYR A 162 4.34 -5.58 2.53
CA TYR A 162 3.65 -5.86 3.80
C TYR A 162 4.13 -7.17 4.44
N LYS A 163 4.29 -8.23 3.64
CA LYS A 163 4.84 -9.51 4.11
C LYS A 163 6.25 -9.36 4.68
N SER A 164 7.09 -8.57 4.01
CA SER A 164 8.47 -8.30 4.46
C SER A 164 8.50 -7.55 5.80
N ILE A 165 7.55 -6.64 6.04
CA ILE A 165 7.40 -5.97 7.35
C ILE A 165 7.01 -6.99 8.43
N VAL A 166 6.09 -7.90 8.13
CA VAL A 166 5.71 -8.98 9.05
C VAL A 166 6.92 -9.85 9.36
N ASP A 167 7.67 -10.28 8.35
CA ASP A 167 8.86 -11.13 8.52
C ASP A 167 9.94 -10.45 9.37
N TYR A 168 10.15 -9.14 9.18
CA TYR A 168 11.06 -8.37 10.04
C TYR A 168 10.61 -8.36 11.50
N SER A 169 9.31 -8.19 11.74
CA SER A 169 8.76 -8.12 13.11
C SER A 169 8.81 -9.45 13.86
N GLU A 170 8.75 -10.58 13.16
CA GLU A 170 8.83 -11.91 13.77
C GLU A 170 10.28 -12.35 14.04
N ASN A 171 11.22 -12.01 13.16
CA ASN A 171 12.63 -12.41 13.30
C ASN A 171 13.37 -11.70 14.46
N ARG A 172 12.74 -10.70 15.09
CA ARG A 172 13.26 -9.98 16.25
C ARG A 172 12.63 -10.40 17.58
N VAL A 173 11.81 -11.45 17.58
CA VAL A 173 11.29 -12.12 18.78
C VAL A 173 12.31 -13.12 19.32
#